data_AF-A0A382FJ65-F1
#
_entry.id   AF-A0A382FJ65-F1
#
_cell.length_a   1.000
_cell.length_b   1.000
_cell.length_c   1.000
_cell.angle_alpha   90.00
_cell.angle_beta   90.00
_cell.angle_gamma   90.00
#
_symmetry.space_group_name_H-M   'P 1'
#
loop_
_entity.id
_entity.type
_entity.pdbx_description
1 polymer ?
#
loop_
_entity_poly.entity_id
_entity_poly.type
_entity_poly.pdbx_seq_one_letter_code
_entity_poly.pdbx_strand_id
1 'polypeptide(L)'
;MNIQSIKPSEKGLEVFWDDSDKSCFPWFWLRDHSESVIDLHPDTLQRQIDSFSAPLDNTVSKVWLDDGMENVYIKWQDESSSLLSASLLERMSKPALP
;
A
#
# COMPACT_ATOMS: atom_id res chain seq x y z
N MET A 1 9.73 12.60 3.93
CA MET A 1 8.90 12.88 2.76
C MET A 1 7.48 12.54 3.16
N ASN A 2 6.58 13.51 3.09
CA ASN A 2 5.17 13.28 3.38
C ASN A 2 4.41 13.08 2.07
N ILE A 3 3.31 12.34 2.12
CA ILE A 3 2.44 12.20 0.96
C ILE A 3 1.73 13.54 0.72
N GLN A 4 1.85 14.08 -0.48
CA GLN A 4 1.10 15.26 -0.92
C GLN A 4 -0.21 14.85 -1.60
N SER A 5 -0.16 13.83 -2.45
CA SER A 5 -1.34 13.27 -3.10
C SER A 5 -1.08 11.87 -3.64
N ILE A 6 -2.16 11.18 -3.99
CA ILE A 6 -2.11 9.84 -4.59
C ILE A 6 -2.92 9.79 -5.87
N LYS A 7 -2.51 8.92 -6.80
CA LYS A 7 -3.25 8.67 -8.04
C LYS A 7 -3.16 7.20 -8.45
N PRO A 8 -4.29 6.48 -8.54
CA PRO A 8 -4.28 5.15 -9.14
C PRO A 8 -3.93 5.20 -10.63
N SER A 9 -3.14 4.23 -11.09
CA SER A 9 -2.77 4.02 -12.49
C SER A 9 -2.84 2.53 -12.87
N GLU A 10 -2.69 2.21 -14.15
CA GLU A 10 -2.62 0.82 -14.61
C GLU A 10 -1.45 0.04 -13.99
N LYS A 11 -0.33 0.72 -13.70
CA LYS A 11 0.89 0.09 -13.17
C LYS A 11 0.87 -0.10 -11.66
N GLY A 12 0.03 0.64 -10.94
CA GLY A 12 0.08 0.74 -9.49
C GLY A 12 -0.44 2.06 -8.95
N LEU A 13 -0.20 2.31 -7.67
CA LEU A 13 -0.46 3.59 -7.02
C LEU A 13 0.71 4.53 -7.25
N GLU A 14 0.46 5.66 -7.91
CA GLU A 14 1.39 6.78 -7.93
C GLU A 14 1.23 7.57 -6.62
N VAL A 15 2.34 7.79 -5.93
CA VAL A 15 2.43 8.61 -4.73
C VAL A 15 3.28 9.83 -5.07
N PHE A 16 2.71 11.02 -4.88
CA PHE A 16 3.38 12.29 -5.07
C PHE A 16 3.81 12.81 -3.70
N TRP A 17 5.10 13.06 -3.55
CA TRP A 17 5.70 13.49 -2.28
C TRP A 17 5.79 15.01 -2.19
N ASP A 18 5.89 15.54 -0.98
CA ASP A 18 6.01 16.98 -0.71
C ASP A 18 7.33 17.60 -1.20
N ASP A 19 8.34 16.79 -1.51
CA ASP A 19 9.63 17.21 -2.06
C ASP A 19 9.70 17.20 -3.60
N SER A 20 8.54 17.07 -4.26
CA SER A 20 8.39 16.95 -5.73
C SER A 20 8.88 15.62 -6.33
N ASP A 21 9.28 14.65 -5.51
CA ASP A 21 9.57 13.30 -5.99
C ASP A 21 8.27 12.52 -6.25
N LYS A 22 8.36 11.42 -7.02
CA LYS A 22 7.25 10.52 -7.32
C LYS A 22 7.68 9.06 -7.19
N SER A 23 6.86 8.27 -6.50
CA SER A 23 7.01 6.81 -6.46
C SER A 23 5.80 6.12 -7.10
N CYS A 24 6.03 4.93 -7.64
CA CYS A 24 4.97 4.07 -8.17
C CYS A 24 5.06 2.69 -7.51
N PHE A 25 4.04 2.33 -6.75
CA PHE A 25 3.96 1.05 -6.04
C PHE A 25 3.02 0.10 -6.78
N PRO A 26 3.51 -1.06 -7.26
CA PRO A 26 2.65 -2.04 -7.93
C PRO A 26 1.49 -2.50 -7.05
N TRP A 27 0.31 -2.73 -7.63
CA TRP A 27 -0.88 -3.14 -6.87
C TRP A 27 -0.67 -4.42 -6.07
N PHE A 28 -0.02 -5.42 -6.67
CA PHE A 28 0.30 -6.67 -5.96
C PHE A 28 1.21 -6.41 -4.75
N TRP A 29 2.16 -5.48 -4.85
CA TRP A 29 3.09 -5.16 -3.76
C TRP A 29 2.35 -4.49 -2.60
N LEU A 30 1.48 -3.52 -2.91
CA LEU A 30 0.64 -2.84 -1.93
C LEU A 30 -0.28 -3.82 -1.20
N ARG A 31 -0.84 -4.79 -1.92
CA ARG A 31 -1.66 -5.83 -1.32
C ARG A 31 -0.85 -6.72 -0.38
N ASP A 32 0.33 -7.11 -0.81
CA ASP A 32 1.24 -8.01 -0.10
C ASP A 32 1.84 -7.39 1.18
N HIS A 33 2.00 -6.06 1.20
CA HIS A 33 2.64 -5.30 2.28
C HIS A 33 1.64 -4.53 3.14
N SER A 34 0.36 -4.88 3.09
CA SER A 34 -0.66 -4.30 3.95
C SER A 34 -0.31 -4.45 5.44
N GLU A 35 -0.44 -3.37 6.19
CA GLU A 35 -0.19 -3.27 7.63
C GLU A 35 -1.50 -3.40 8.45
N SER A 36 -2.60 -3.82 7.80
CA SER A 36 -3.85 -4.09 8.51
C SER A 36 -3.67 -5.27 9.46
N VAL A 37 -4.40 -5.29 10.59
CA VAL A 37 -4.34 -6.39 11.56
C VAL A 37 -4.81 -7.74 11.01
N ILE A 38 -5.51 -7.73 9.87
CA ILE A 38 -5.94 -8.93 9.15
C ILE A 38 -4.79 -9.47 8.29
N ASP A 39 -3.96 -8.58 7.73
CA ASP A 39 -2.90 -8.92 6.80
C ASP A 39 -1.52 -9.09 7.47
N LEU A 40 -1.31 -8.43 8.61
CA LEU A 40 -0.08 -8.40 9.38
C LEU A 40 -0.38 -8.59 10.86
N HIS A 41 0.20 -9.62 11.47
CA HIS A 41 -0.02 -9.88 12.89
C HIS A 41 0.62 -8.76 13.73
N PRO A 42 -0.13 -8.09 14.64
CA PRO A 42 0.33 -6.88 15.32
C PRO A 42 1.57 -7.09 16.20
N ASP A 43 1.67 -8.23 16.88
CA ASP A 43 2.79 -8.50 17.79
C ASP A 43 4.03 -9.11 17.11
N THR A 44 3.82 -10.05 16.18
CA THR A 44 4.91 -10.82 15.56
C THR A 44 5.39 -10.21 14.26
N LEU A 45 4.63 -9.27 13.68
CA LEU A 45 4.85 -8.69 12.35
C LEU A 45 4.96 -9.75 11.25
N GLN A 46 4.36 -10.92 11.47
CA GLN A 46 4.26 -11.97 10.46
C GLN A 46 3.08 -11.69 9.53
N ARG A 47 3.31 -11.86 8.23
CA ARG A 47 2.28 -11.76 7.19
C ARG A 47 1.25 -12.88 7.37
N GLN A 48 -0.02 -12.51 7.35
CA GLN A 48 -1.19 -13.38 7.48
C GLN A 48 -1.91 -13.63 6.14
N ILE A 49 -1.43 -13.00 5.07
CA ILE A 49 -1.98 -13.15 3.72
C ILE A 49 -1.68 -14.55 3.17
N ASP A 50 -2.74 -15.33 2.95
CA ASP A 50 -2.66 -16.65 2.31
C ASP A 50 -2.78 -16.53 0.79
N SER A 51 -1.64 -16.39 0.12
CA SER A 51 -1.55 -16.38 -1.34
C SER A 51 -1.48 -17.77 -1.98
N PHE A 52 -1.46 -18.85 -1.18
CA PHE A 52 -1.35 -20.22 -1.68
C PHE A 52 -2.70 -20.90 -1.84
N SER A 53 -3.64 -20.61 -0.93
CA SER A 53 -4.97 -21.23 -0.95
C SER A 53 -5.92 -20.56 -1.94
N ALA A 54 -5.77 -19.26 -2.22
CA ALA A 54 -6.58 -18.54 -3.18
C ALA A 54 -5.77 -17.43 -3.89
N PRO A 55 -5.92 -17.27 -5.22
CA PRO A 55 -5.34 -16.14 -5.91
C PRO A 55 -6.02 -14.85 -5.45
N LEU A 56 -5.22 -13.88 -5.02
CA LEU A 56 -5.69 -12.56 -4.62
C LEU A 56 -6.03 -11.73 -5.87
N ASP A 57 -7.25 -11.18 -5.92
CA ASP A 57 -7.65 -10.21 -6.93
C ASP A 57 -7.02 -8.83 -6.66
N ASN A 58 -5.93 -8.51 -7.36
CA ASN A 58 -5.24 -7.22 -7.20
C ASN A 58 -5.95 -6.05 -7.89
N THR A 59 -7.20 -6.23 -8.32
CA THR A 59 -8.00 -5.16 -8.94
C THR A 59 -8.51 -4.20 -7.87
N VAL A 60 -8.16 -2.94 -8.01
CA VAL A 60 -8.59 -1.87 -7.09
C VAL A 60 -10.02 -1.47 -7.39
N SER A 61 -10.85 -1.40 -6.34
CA SER A 61 -12.17 -0.80 -6.37
C SER A 61 -12.10 0.68 -5.99
N LYS A 62 -11.37 1.02 -4.92
CA LYS A 62 -11.19 2.40 -4.45
C LYS A 62 -9.87 2.56 -3.71
N VAL A 63 -9.27 3.75 -3.77
CA VAL A 63 -8.12 4.15 -2.96
C VAL A 63 -8.33 5.56 -2.40
N TRP A 64 -7.94 5.80 -1.15
CA TRP A 64 -8.02 7.11 -0.50
C TRP A 64 -6.96 7.27 0.60
N LEU A 65 -6.68 8.53 0.96
CA LEU A 65 -5.88 8.89 2.13
C LEU A 65 -6.81 9.20 3.31
N ASP A 66 -6.33 9.01 4.53
CA ASP A 66 -6.95 9.65 5.70
C ASP A 66 -6.73 11.17 5.72
N ASP A 67 -7.45 11.84 6.61
CA ASP A 67 -7.37 13.29 6.79
C ASP A 67 -5.96 13.75 7.22
N GLY A 68 -5.20 12.88 7.87
CA GLY A 68 -3.82 13.12 8.30
C GLY A 68 -2.77 12.93 7.21
N MET A 69 -3.13 12.33 6.07
CA MET A 69 -2.19 11.88 5.02
C MET A 69 -1.14 10.88 5.54
N GLU A 70 -1.44 10.19 6.64
CA GLU A 70 -0.58 9.22 7.28
C GLU A 70 -0.85 7.80 6.78
N ASN A 71 -2.06 7.55 6.28
CA ASN A 71 -2.51 6.22 5.89
C ASN A 71 -3.19 6.23 4.52
N VAL A 72 -2.77 5.30 3.67
CA VAL A 72 -3.43 4.96 2.42
C VAL A 72 -4.30 3.72 2.64
N TYR A 73 -5.58 3.85 2.28
CA TYR A 73 -6.53 2.74 2.30
C TYR A 73 -6.84 2.30 0.87
N ILE A 74 -6.84 0.99 0.66
CA ILE A 74 -7.19 0.37 -0.62
C ILE A 74 -8.35 -0.59 -0.37
N LYS A 75 -9.43 -0.42 -1.12
CA LYS A 75 -10.54 -1.38 -1.23
C LYS A 75 -10.36 -2.17 -2.51
N TRP A 76 -10.31 -3.49 -2.41
CA TRP A 76 -10.17 -4.41 -3.53
C TRP A 76 -11.56 -4.84 -4.05
N GLN A 77 -11.63 -5.37 -5.28
CA GLN A 77 -12.88 -5.86 -5.87
C GLN A 77 -13.46 -7.08 -5.12
N ASP A 78 -12.62 -7.85 -4.45
CA ASP A 78 -13.04 -8.98 -3.60
C ASP A 78 -13.53 -8.57 -2.20
N GLU A 79 -13.86 -7.29 -2.04
CA GLU A 79 -14.31 -6.68 -0.79
C GLU A 79 -13.30 -6.65 0.37
N SER A 80 -12.11 -7.23 0.20
CA SER A 80 -11.04 -7.06 1.19
C SER A 80 -10.48 -5.63 1.18
N SER A 81 -9.67 -5.29 2.18
CA SER A 81 -9.08 -3.95 2.28
C SER A 81 -7.65 -4.03 2.78
N SER A 82 -6.80 -3.14 2.28
CA SER A 82 -5.42 -2.98 2.73
C SER A 82 -5.20 -1.59 3.30
N LEU A 83 -4.26 -1.51 4.25
CA LEU A 83 -3.84 -0.30 4.94
C LEU A 83 -2.33 -0.16 4.80
N LEU A 84 -1.84 0.96 4.30
CA LEU A 84 -0.41 1.24 4.15
C LEU A 84 -0.08 2.57 4.80
N SER A 85 0.90 2.60 5.70
CA SER A 85 1.38 3.86 6.27
C SER A 85 2.23 4.64 5.27
N ALA A 86 2.18 5.96 5.36
CA ALA A 86 3.07 6.86 4.65
C ALA A 86 4.54 6.55 4.95
N SER A 87 4.86 6.17 6.20
CA SER A 87 6.20 5.78 6.61
C SER A 87 6.72 4.53 5.92
N LEU A 88 5.88 3.51 5.71
CA LEU A 88 6.24 2.33 4.93
C LEU A 88 6.51 2.70 3.48
N LEU A 89 5.61 3.45 2.86
CA LEU A 89 5.74 3.87 1.46
C LEU A 89 6.99 4.75 1.27
N GLU A 90 7.27 5.67 2.19
CA GLU A 90 8.47 6.49 2.17
C GLU A 90 9.72 5.61 2.23
N ARG A 91 9.79 4.68 3.18
CA ARG A 91 10.95 3.79 3.34
C ARG A 91 11.21 2.94 2.10
N MET A 92 10.15 2.52 1.40
CA MET A 92 10.23 1.66 0.22
C MET A 92 10.31 2.44 -1.10
N SER A 93 10.17 3.77 -1.08
CA SER A 93 10.29 4.64 -2.25
C SER A 93 11.71 4.69 -2.83
N LYS A 94 12.72 4.47 -1.98
CA LYS A 94 14.13 4.56 -2.34
C LYS A 94 14.73 3.14 -2.37
N PRO A 95 15.42 2.75 -3.45
CA PRO A 95 16.18 1.51 -3.42
C PRO A 95 17.22 1.59 -2.31
N ALA A 96 17.22 0.63 -1.40
CA ALA A 96 18.32 0.48 -0.44
C ALA A 96 19.60 0.23 -1.24
N LEU A 97 20.62 1.05 -1.02
CA LEU A 97 21.94 0.77 -1.58
C LEU A 97 22.42 -0.58 -1.02
N PRO A 98 22.96 -1.48 -1.86
CA PRO A 98 23.46 -2.78 -1.43
C PRO A 98 24.65 -2.68 -0.48
#